data_AF-A0A5N8YWV9-F1
#
_entry.id   AF-A0A5N8YWV9-F1
#
_cell.length_a   1.000
_cell.length_b   1.000
_cell.length_c   1.000
_cell.angle_alpha   90.00
_cell.angle_beta   90.00
_cell.angle_gamma   90.00
#
_symmetry.space_group_name_H-M   'P 1'
#
loop_
_entity.id
_entity.type
_entity.pdbx_description
1 polymer ?
#
loop_
_entity_poly.entity_id
_entity_poly.type
_entity_poly.pdbx_seq_one_letter_code
_entity_poly.pdbx_strand_id
1 'polypeptide(L)' 'MTPPERLVFFVLADWANRDGVTYTSNEHLFEKLELHPVTVRKVRARLVKRGLLTVVHRKLEDGSSISNMYRVGSVT' A
#
# COMPACT_ATOMS: atom_id res chain seq x y z
N MET A 1 -13.34 -7.95 3.78
CA MET A 1 -12.66 -7.27 2.66
C MET A 1 -13.54 -7.31 1.41
N THR A 2 -13.73 -6.18 0.72
CA THR A 2 -14.40 -6.10 -0.59
C THR A 2 -13.48 -6.60 -1.73
N PRO A 3 -13.98 -6.87 -2.95
CA PRO A 3 -13.12 -7.32 -4.05
C PRO A 3 -11.97 -6.35 -4.38
N PRO A 4 -12.18 -5.02 -4.47
CA PRO A 4 -11.07 -4.08 -4.64
C PRO A 4 -10.09 -4.06 -3.46
N GLU A 5 -10.56 -4.30 -2.23
CA GLU A 5 -9.67 -4.39 -1.05
C GLU A 5 -8.77 -5.61 -1.12
N ARG A 6 -9.32 -6.77 -1.52
CA ARG A 6 -8.53 -7.99 -1.72
C ARG A 6 -7.49 -7.81 -2.82
N LEU A 7 -7.88 -7.22 -3.94
CA LEU A 7 -6.99 -6.99 -5.08
C LEU A 7 -5.80 -6.11 -4.70
N VAL A 8 -6.07 -4.96 -4.07
CA VAL A 8 -5.01 -4.05 -3.59
C VAL A 8 -4.11 -4.75 -2.56
N PHE A 9 -4.70 -5.46 -1.61
CA PHE A 9 -3.94 -6.15 -0.57
C PHE A 9 -3.01 -7.23 -1.15
N PHE A 10 -3.51 -8.09 -2.04
CA PHE A 10 -2.73 -9.15 -2.65
C PHE A 10 -1.62 -8.64 -3.56
N VAL A 11 -1.87 -7.60 -4.35
CA VAL A 11 -0.81 -6.99 -5.17
C VAL A 11 0.27 -6.36 -4.31
N LEU A 12 -0.11 -5.66 -3.23
CA LEU A 12 0.89 -5.13 -2.29
C LEU A 12 1.68 -6.25 -1.61
N ALA A 13 1.04 -7.36 -1.26
CA ALA A 13 1.68 -8.52 -0.65
C ALA A 13 2.63 -9.24 -1.61
N ASP A 14 2.25 -9.38 -2.88
CA ASP A 14 3.08 -9.96 -3.94
C ASP A 14 4.34 -9.11 -4.21
N TRP A 15 4.18 -7.78 -4.15
CA TRP A 15 5.29 -6.84 -4.33
C TRP A 15 6.11 -6.59 -3.07
N ALA A 16 5.69 -7.15 -1.93
CA ALA A 16 6.39 -6.96 -0.68
C ALA A 16 7.74 -7.69 -0.71
N ASN A 17 8.77 -7.03 -0.19
CA ASN A 17 10.07 -7.67 0.01
C ASN A 17 10.01 -8.67 1.19
N ARG A 18 11.17 -9.24 1.53
CA ARG A 18 11.31 -10.20 2.65
C ARG A 18 10.88 -9.65 4.01
N ASP A 19 10.86 -8.33 4.19
CA ASP A 19 10.43 -7.66 5.43
C ASP A 19 8.94 -7.28 5.43
N GLY A 20 8.19 -7.73 4.41
CA GLY A 20 6.79 -7.40 4.21
C GLY A 20 6.57 -5.97 3.74
N VAL A 21 7.58 -5.32 3.17
CA VAL A 21 7.54 -3.90 2.78
C VAL A 21 7.51 -3.74 1.27
N THR A 22 6.57 -2.91 0.81
CA THR A 22 6.35 -2.60 -0.60
C THR A 22 6.68 -1.14 -0.87
N TYR A 23 7.47 -0.93 -1.92
CA TYR A 23 7.89 0.38 -2.41
C TYR A 23 7.12 0.65 -3.71
N THR A 24 6.00 1.34 -3.62
CA THR A 24 5.18 1.61 -4.80
C THR A 24 4.52 2.98 -4.70
N SER A 25 4.52 3.69 -5.83
CA SER A 25 3.78 4.93 -5.94
C SER A 25 2.29 4.65 -6.10
N ASN A 26 1.49 5.69 -5.88
CA ASN A 26 0.05 5.59 -6.11
C ASN A 26 -0.23 5.37 -7.60
N GLU A 27 0.48 6.10 -8.45
CA GLU A 27 0.37 6.07 -9.90
C GLU A 27 0.62 4.64 -10.42
N HIS A 28 1.70 4.00 -9.95
CA HIS A 28 2.03 2.64 -10.36
C HIS A 28 0.97 1.62 -9.91
N LEU A 29 0.39 1.82 -8.72
CA LEU A 29 -0.72 0.98 -8.25
C LEU A 29 -1.97 1.13 -9.11
N PHE A 30 -2.25 2.35 -9.58
CA PHE A 30 -3.44 2.63 -10.40
C PHE A 30 -3.33 1.97 -11.78
N GLU A 31 -2.17 2.12 -12.43
CA GLU A 31 -1.88 1.52 -13.73
C GLU A 31 -1.98 0.00 -13.68
N LYS A 32 -1.45 -0.63 -12.62
CA LYS A 32 -1.45 -2.08 -12.52
C LYS A 32 -2.84 -2.68 -12.26
N LEU A 33 -3.66 -1.99 -11.48
CA LEU A 33 -4.92 -2.53 -10.97
C LEU A 33 -6.13 -2.17 -11.84
N GLU A 34 -5.96 -1.30 -12.85
CA GLU A 34 -7.05 -0.74 -13.66
C GLU A 34 -8.17 -0.13 -12.79
N LEU A 35 -7.81 0.38 -11.61
CA LEU A 35 -8.74 0.99 -10.67
C LEU A 35 -8.60 2.51 -10.69
N HIS A 36 -9.74 3.19 -10.59
CA HIS A 36 -9.74 4.65 -10.47
C HIS A 36 -8.91 5.10 -9.24
N PRO A 37 -8.06 6.15 -9.36
CA PRO A 37 -7.19 6.63 -8.29
C PRO A 37 -7.88 6.85 -6.94
N VAL A 38 -9.10 7.40 -6.98
CA VAL A 38 -9.94 7.63 -5.79
C VAL A 38 -10.32 6.31 -5.11
N THR A 39 -10.62 5.26 -5.86
CA THR A 39 -10.97 3.93 -5.33
C THR A 39 -9.80 3.34 -4.57
N VAL A 40 -8.59 3.37 -5.17
CA VAL A 40 -7.38 2.85 -4.54
C VAL A 40 -7.03 3.62 -3.27
N ARG A 41 -7.12 4.96 -3.28
CA ARG A 41 -6.92 5.77 -2.07
C ARG A 41 -7.89 5.40 -0.95
N LYS A 42 -9.20 5.25 -1.26
CA LYS A 42 -10.22 4.84 -0.28
C LYS A 42 -9.99 3.42 0.24
N VAL A 43 -9.63 2.49 -0.64
CA VAL A 43 -9.31 1.10 -0.29
C VAL A 43 -8.12 1.04 0.66
N ARG A 44 -7.01 1.72 0.32
CA ARG A 44 -5.82 1.77 1.18
C ARG A 44 -6.13 2.36 2.55
N ALA A 45 -6.84 3.49 2.61
CA ALA A 45 -7.23 4.10 3.87
C ALA A 45 -8.03 3.14 4.75
N ARG A 46 -8.93 2.33 4.15
CA ARG A 46 -9.67 1.30 4.88
C ARG A 46 -8.79 0.15 5.34
N LEU A 47 -7.85 -0.32 4.51
CA LEU A 47 -6.91 -1.38 4.88
C LEU A 47 -6.00 -0.94 6.03
N VAL A 48 -5.51 0.30 6.00
CA VAL A 48 -4.72 0.90 7.09
C VAL A 48 -5.55 1.04 8.36
N LYS A 49 -6.77 1.58 8.26
CA LYS A 49 -7.69 1.70 9.41
C LYS A 49 -7.99 0.35 10.07
N ARG A 50 -7.96 -0.75 9.30
CA ARG A 50 -8.18 -2.12 9.78
C ARG A 50 -6.90 -2.82 10.25
N GLY A 51 -5.75 -2.16 10.22
CA GLY A 51 -4.47 -2.76 10.62
C GLY A 51 -3.87 -3.77 9.62
N LEU A 52 -4.45 -3.89 8.42
CA LEU A 52 -3.94 -4.80 7.38
C LEU A 52 -2.77 -4.20 6.61
N LEU A 53 -2.63 -2.88 6.63
CA LEU A 53 -1.49 -2.16 6.07
C LEU A 53 -0.98 -1.15 7.10
N THR A 54 0.32 -0.93 7.13
CA THR A 54 0.94 0.18 7.87
C THR A 54 1.66 1.09 6.89
N VAL A 55 1.44 2.40 7.01
CA VAL A 55 2.21 3.38 6.23
C VAL A 55 3.55 3.57 6.91
N VAL A 56 4.63 3.28 6.19
CA VAL A 56 6.00 3.50 6.66
C VAL A 56 6.49 4.80 6.03
N HIS A 57 6.77 5.79 6.86
CA HIS A 57 7.36 7.05 6.41
C HIS A 57 8.88 6.93 6.52
N ARG A 58 9.57 6.85 5.39
CA ARG A 58 11.02 7.02 5.35
C ARG A 58 11.32 8.49 5.07
N LYS A 59 11.83 9.20 6.08
CA LYS A 59 12.41 10.53 5.91
C LYS A 59 13.81 10.36 5.36
N LEU A 60 14.16 11.12 4.34
CA LEU A 60 15.53 11.30 3.91
C LEU A 60 16.28 12.17 4.92
N GLU A 61 17.62 12.13 4.90
CA GLU A 61 18.48 12.91 5.80
C GLU A 61 18.30 14.43 5.62
N ASP A 62 17.81 14.85 4.45
CA ASP A 62 17.44 16.24 4.13
C ASP A 62 16.01 16.63 4.57
N GLY A 63 15.28 15.71 5.21
CA GLY A 63 13.90 15.92 5.65
C GLY A 63 12.84 15.73 4.56
N SER A 64 13.23 15.44 3.32
CA SER A 64 12.28 15.14 2.24
C SER A 64 11.68 13.73 2.41
N SER A 65 10.45 13.54 1.95
CA SER A 65 9.76 12.25 2.05
C SER A 65 10.06 11.41 0.81
N ILE A 66 10.64 10.23 0.99
CA ILE A 66 10.58 9.18 -0.03
C ILE A 66 9.13 8.70 -0.11
N SER A 67 8.67 8.44 -1.33
CA SER A 67 7.39 7.85 -1.70
C SER A 67 6.80 6.94 -0.62
N ASN A 68 5.49 7.04 -0.37
CA ASN A 68 4.82 6.26 0.68
C ASN A 68 5.16 4.76 0.57
N MET A 69 5.76 4.21 1.63
CA MET A 69 6.02 2.78 1.74
C MET A 69 4.85 2.12 2.48
N TYR A 70 4.50 0.90 2.11
CA TYR A 70 3.47 0.12 2.79
C TYR A 70 4.07 -1.15 3.36
N ARG A 71 3.85 -1.40 4.64
CA ARG A 71 4.10 -2.70 5.23
C ARG A 71 2.79 -3.48 5.26
N VAL A 72 2.81 -4.70 4.73
CA VAL A 72 1.67 -5.61 4.79
C VAL A 72 1.65 -6.24 6.17
N GLY A 73 0.53 -6.07 6.88
CA GLY A 73 0.34 -6.67 8.19
C GLY A 73 0.13 -8.18 8.07
N SER A 74 0.65 -8.94 9.03
CA SER A 74 0.29 -10.36 9.14
C SER A 74 -1.12 -10.45 9.70
N VAL A 75 -2.02 -11.14 8.99
CA VAL A 75 -3.32 -11.52 9.55
C VAL A 75 -3.04 -12.67 10.50
N THR A 76 -2.81 -12.37 11.78
CA THR A 76 -2.89 -13.36 12.86
C THR A 76 -4.32 -13.82 13.06
#